data_AF-A0AAW0QZF2-F1
#
_entry.id   AF-A0AAW0QZF2-F1
#
_cell.length_a   1.000
_cell.length_b   1.000
_cell.length_c   1.000
_cell.angle_alpha   90.00
_cell.angle_beta   90.00
_cell.angle_gamma   90.00
#
_symmetry.space_group_name_H-M   'P 1'
#
loop_
_entity.id
_entity.type
_entity.pdbx_description
1 polymer ?
#
loop_
_entity_poly.entity_id
_entity_poly.type
_entity_poly.pdbx_seq_one_letter_code
_entity_poly.pdbx_strand_id
1 'polypeptide(L)'
;MEVIGAELGFNGRLRRGRCIGHTINLAAKALLFGHHPDAFEKQLTGAVALTDADYQQWRSTGPVGKLHNLVVDVRNVHRLSYRFRRLQQDEIDRAAIPTDRARRPLRLVSDNETRWLSQLYMIRRALLLKIPLKMLLVVAREDWDHENRSKRTGRVPSAKLIKLPRYLREENHLLDNDWEVLRHLESILTIFETVVKTLEGDGKVRDRQGWSGSYGNVWDVVLGFELLLSKLEEFKLLAEGLPDPEHFRIGVNLAWEKLDIYYQRLDETPIYYTALALHPAYRWDWFNEIWQLKPEWIEKAKALVHEVWVADYAHLDIRAISRESARSDDEPPAKRPRFFNPFEATDRAAKLPLVRT
;
A
#
# COMPACT_ATOMS: atom_id res chain seq x y z
N MET A 1 -0.84 25.67 -14.01
CA MET A 1 -0.63 26.40 -12.73
C MET A 1 0.24 27.63 -12.92
N GLU A 2 1.30 27.61 -13.72
CA GLU A 2 2.13 28.82 -13.95
C GLU A 2 1.35 29.94 -14.65
N VAL A 3 0.60 29.63 -15.71
CA VAL A 3 -0.27 30.61 -16.41
C VAL A 3 -1.31 31.20 -15.46
N ILE A 4 -2.05 30.35 -14.74
CA ILE A 4 -3.07 30.77 -13.76
C ILE A 4 -2.44 31.60 -12.62
N GLY A 5 -1.25 31.20 -12.15
CA GLY A 5 -0.53 31.92 -11.10
C GLY A 5 -0.10 33.31 -11.56
N ALA A 6 0.38 33.44 -12.80
CA ALA A 6 0.73 34.73 -13.38
C ALA A 6 -0.50 35.64 -13.53
N GLU A 7 -1.63 35.10 -13.98
CA GLU A 7 -2.90 35.86 -14.12
C GLU A 7 -3.47 36.34 -12.78
N LEU A 8 -3.37 35.51 -11.74
CA LEU A 8 -3.96 35.79 -10.41
C LEU A 8 -2.94 36.32 -9.38
N GLY A 9 -1.71 36.61 -9.80
CA GLY A 9 -0.68 37.22 -8.95
C GLY A 9 -0.12 36.31 -7.85
N PHE A 10 -0.08 34.99 -8.05
CA PHE A 10 0.49 34.04 -7.08
C PHE A 10 1.48 33.06 -7.70
N ASN A 11 2.40 32.53 -6.89
CA ASN A 11 3.32 31.49 -7.35
C ASN A 11 2.62 30.13 -7.45
N GLY A 12 2.34 29.69 -8.69
CA GLY A 12 1.66 28.43 -8.97
C GLY A 12 2.38 27.17 -8.46
N ARG A 13 3.71 27.21 -8.30
CA ARG A 13 4.49 26.09 -7.77
C ARG A 13 4.22 25.88 -6.28
N LEU A 14 4.19 26.96 -5.50
CA LEU A 14 3.96 26.94 -4.04
C LEU A 14 2.54 26.54 -3.65
N ARG A 15 1.59 26.59 -4.59
CA ARG A 15 0.16 26.25 -4.36
C ARG A 15 -0.26 24.92 -4.98
N ARG A 16 0.68 24.14 -5.54
CA ARG A 16 0.37 22.86 -6.19
C ARG A 16 0.52 21.67 -5.23
N GLY A 17 -0.57 21.35 -4.54
CA GLY A 17 -0.66 20.10 -3.77
C GLY A 17 -0.47 18.87 -4.67
N ARG A 18 0.26 17.87 -4.16
CA ARG A 18 0.45 16.57 -4.82
C ARG A 18 -0.53 15.55 -4.25
N CYS A 19 -1.09 14.70 -5.12
CA CYS A 19 -2.01 13.65 -4.69
C CYS A 19 -1.23 12.53 -3.98
N ILE A 20 -1.41 12.41 -2.67
CA ILE A 20 -0.74 11.38 -1.87
C ILE A 20 -1.17 9.96 -2.26
N GLY A 21 -2.44 9.75 -2.60
CA GLY A 21 -2.91 8.46 -3.10
C GLY A 21 -2.19 8.03 -4.38
N HIS A 22 -1.85 8.97 -5.26
CA HIS A 22 -1.03 8.69 -6.44
C HIS A 22 0.41 8.28 -6.06
N THR A 23 1.04 9.01 -5.13
CA THR A 23 2.37 8.66 -4.60
C THR A 23 2.39 7.27 -3.98
N ILE A 24 1.44 6.97 -3.10
CA ILE A 24 1.35 5.67 -2.43
C ILE A 24 1.11 4.55 -3.43
N ASN A 25 0.26 4.78 -4.44
CA ASN A 25 0.08 3.84 -5.54
C ASN A 25 1.40 3.58 -6.27
N LEU A 26 2.20 4.60 -6.58
CA LEU A 26 3.49 4.38 -7.23
C LEU A 26 4.47 3.59 -6.36
N ALA A 27 4.54 3.89 -5.06
CA ALA A 27 5.39 3.17 -4.12
C ALA A 27 4.95 1.70 -3.93
N ALA A 28 3.64 1.45 -3.82
CA ALA A 28 3.09 0.08 -3.72
C ALA A 28 3.36 -0.73 -4.99
N LYS A 29 3.30 -0.09 -6.16
CA LYS A 29 3.70 -0.72 -7.42
C LYS A 29 5.19 -1.06 -7.42
N ALA A 30 6.05 -0.12 -7.02
CA ALA A 30 7.49 -0.37 -6.91
C ALA A 30 7.79 -1.56 -5.99
N LEU A 31 7.09 -1.63 -4.84
CA LEU A 31 7.18 -2.74 -3.89
C LEU A 31 6.83 -4.10 -4.52
N LEU A 32 5.75 -4.17 -5.29
CA LEU A 32 5.20 -5.43 -5.81
C LEU A 32 5.85 -5.90 -7.11
N PHE A 33 6.40 -4.98 -7.90
CA PHE A 33 6.83 -5.26 -9.27
C PHE A 33 8.36 -5.27 -9.46
N GLY A 34 9.15 -4.58 -8.63
CA GLY A 34 10.60 -4.76 -8.40
C GLY A 34 11.58 -4.87 -9.59
N HIS A 35 11.44 -5.87 -10.46
CA HIS A 35 12.48 -6.41 -11.36
C HIS A 35 12.68 -5.69 -12.70
N HIS A 36 12.07 -4.53 -12.89
CA HIS A 36 12.27 -3.71 -14.09
C HIS A 36 12.71 -2.29 -13.72
N PRO A 37 13.88 -2.12 -13.05
CA PRO A 37 14.37 -0.80 -12.64
C PRO A 37 14.33 0.18 -13.81
N ASP A 38 14.79 -0.21 -15.02
CA ASP A 38 14.79 0.65 -16.21
C ASP A 38 13.38 1.07 -16.71
N ALA A 39 12.38 0.18 -16.61
CA ALA A 39 11.02 0.47 -17.04
C ALA A 39 10.27 1.34 -16.02
N PHE A 40 10.56 1.14 -14.73
CA PHE A 40 10.04 1.97 -13.65
C PHE A 40 10.78 3.30 -13.52
N GLU A 41 12.08 3.38 -13.84
CA GLU A 41 12.88 4.61 -13.96
C GLU A 41 12.36 5.54 -15.06
N LYS A 42 11.87 4.95 -16.16
CA LYS A 42 11.14 5.69 -17.20
C LYS A 42 9.79 6.23 -16.67
N GLN A 43 9.06 5.49 -15.84
CA GLN A 43 7.90 6.05 -15.11
C GLN A 43 8.29 7.11 -14.07
N LEU A 44 9.45 6.99 -13.43
CA LEU A 44 9.98 7.92 -12.42
C LEU A 44 10.27 9.31 -13.03
N THR A 45 10.72 9.34 -14.28
CA THR A 45 10.99 10.56 -15.06
C THR A 45 9.76 11.12 -15.79
N GLY A 46 8.58 10.48 -15.64
CA GLY A 46 7.32 10.94 -16.22
C GLY A 46 6.98 10.38 -17.60
N ALA A 47 7.65 9.31 -18.05
CA ALA A 47 7.32 8.61 -19.29
C ALA A 47 6.24 7.52 -19.13
N VAL A 48 5.85 6.95 -20.27
CA VAL A 48 4.65 6.11 -20.54
C VAL A 48 4.48 4.92 -19.57
N ALA A 49 3.21 4.53 -19.36
CA ALA A 49 2.82 3.35 -18.60
C ALA A 49 3.55 2.06 -19.08
N LEU A 50 3.75 1.11 -18.15
CA LEU A 50 4.38 -0.20 -18.42
C LEU A 50 3.71 -0.89 -19.62
N THR A 51 4.50 -1.58 -20.43
CA THR A 51 4.01 -2.32 -21.59
C THR A 51 3.47 -3.70 -21.17
N ASP A 52 2.60 -4.29 -21.98
CA ASP A 52 2.08 -5.66 -21.73
C ASP A 52 3.18 -6.72 -21.63
N ALA A 53 4.33 -6.50 -22.26
CA ALA A 53 5.51 -7.38 -22.18
C ALA A 53 6.15 -7.35 -20.78
N ASP A 54 6.27 -6.16 -20.18
CA ASP A 54 6.77 -5.98 -18.81
C ASP A 54 5.86 -6.71 -17.80
N TYR A 55 4.54 -6.66 -18.03
CA TYR A 55 3.55 -7.39 -17.23
C TYR A 55 3.62 -8.91 -17.41
N GLN A 56 3.94 -9.42 -18.61
CA GLN A 56 4.11 -10.86 -18.82
C GLN A 56 5.36 -11.40 -18.14
N GLN A 57 6.47 -10.66 -18.18
CA GLN A 57 7.69 -11.03 -17.49
C GLN A 57 7.50 -11.03 -15.96
N TRP A 58 6.75 -10.06 -15.41
CA TRP A 58 6.32 -10.09 -14.01
C TRP A 58 5.49 -11.34 -13.64
N ARG A 59 4.55 -11.77 -14.49
CA ARG A 59 3.77 -13.00 -14.23
C ARG A 59 4.63 -14.25 -14.15
N SER A 60 5.84 -14.23 -14.72
CA SER A 60 6.81 -15.33 -14.64
C SER A 60 7.79 -15.23 -13.48
N THR A 61 7.74 -14.16 -12.66
CA THR A 61 8.79 -13.86 -11.68
C THR A 61 8.21 -13.45 -10.32
N GLY A 62 8.67 -14.13 -9.26
CA GLY A 62 8.35 -13.81 -7.87
C GLY A 62 7.00 -14.32 -7.33
N PRO A 63 6.79 -14.23 -6.01
CA PRO A 63 5.62 -14.83 -5.33
C PRO A 63 4.26 -14.29 -5.77
N VAL A 64 4.14 -12.99 -6.05
CA VAL A 64 2.86 -12.36 -6.40
C VAL A 64 2.40 -12.79 -7.79
N GLY A 65 3.33 -12.87 -8.77
CA GLY A 65 3.04 -13.36 -10.12
C GLY A 65 2.61 -14.83 -10.13
N LYS A 66 3.33 -15.69 -9.39
CA LYS A 66 2.94 -17.10 -9.18
C LYS A 66 1.53 -17.22 -8.57
N LEU A 67 1.24 -16.38 -7.56
CA LEU A 67 -0.08 -16.36 -6.94
C LEU A 67 -1.18 -15.92 -7.92
N HIS A 68 -0.94 -14.86 -8.71
CA HIS A 68 -1.86 -14.41 -9.74
C HIS A 68 -2.19 -15.56 -10.72
N ASN A 69 -1.16 -16.24 -11.25
CA ASN A 69 -1.35 -17.37 -12.17
C ASN A 69 -2.20 -18.48 -11.54
N LEU A 70 -1.91 -18.86 -10.29
CA LEU A 70 -2.68 -19.86 -9.55
C LEU A 70 -4.15 -19.44 -9.39
N VAL A 71 -4.40 -18.18 -9.00
CA VAL A 71 -5.77 -17.66 -8.81
C VAL A 71 -6.54 -17.68 -10.13
N VAL A 72 -5.91 -17.23 -11.22
CA VAL A 72 -6.49 -17.24 -12.57
C VAL A 72 -6.83 -18.67 -12.99
N ASP A 73 -5.90 -19.62 -12.82
CA ASP A 73 -6.10 -21.01 -13.21
C ASP A 73 -7.21 -21.67 -12.39
N VAL A 74 -7.23 -21.50 -11.07
CA VAL A 74 -8.27 -22.08 -10.21
C VAL A 74 -9.65 -21.51 -10.56
N ARG A 75 -9.75 -20.21 -10.86
CA ARG A 75 -11.04 -19.55 -11.19
C ARG A 75 -11.56 -19.92 -12.57
N ASN A 76 -10.67 -20.07 -13.56
CA ASN A 76 -11.06 -20.31 -14.95
C ASN A 76 -11.26 -21.79 -15.28
N VAL A 77 -10.54 -22.69 -14.60
CA VAL A 77 -10.70 -24.14 -14.79
C VAL A 77 -11.82 -24.65 -13.90
N HIS A 78 -12.99 -24.95 -14.49
CA HIS A 78 -14.18 -25.42 -13.77
C HIS A 78 -13.90 -26.57 -12.80
N ARG A 79 -13.09 -27.55 -13.22
CA ARG A 79 -12.70 -28.69 -12.39
C ARG A 79 -11.93 -28.28 -11.14
N LEU A 80 -10.98 -27.34 -11.27
CA LEU A 80 -10.24 -26.80 -10.12
C LEU A 80 -11.15 -25.99 -9.20
N SER A 81 -11.97 -25.10 -9.76
CA SER A 81 -12.96 -24.32 -9.01
C SER A 81 -13.92 -25.18 -8.19
N TYR A 82 -14.44 -26.26 -8.79
CA TYR A 82 -15.33 -27.19 -8.10
C TYR A 82 -14.60 -27.94 -6.99
N ARG A 83 -13.41 -28.48 -7.29
CA ARG A 83 -12.66 -29.27 -6.31
C ARG A 83 -12.15 -28.43 -5.14
N PHE A 84 -11.71 -27.21 -5.41
CA PHE A 84 -11.30 -26.26 -4.38
C PHE A 84 -12.44 -25.94 -3.41
N ARG A 85 -13.66 -25.77 -3.93
CA ARG A 85 -14.86 -25.58 -3.09
C ARG A 85 -15.15 -26.81 -2.24
N ARG A 86 -15.02 -28.01 -2.81
CA ARG A 86 -15.25 -29.27 -2.10
C ARG A 86 -14.23 -29.49 -0.98
N LEU A 87 -12.95 -29.26 -1.23
CA LEU A 87 -11.90 -29.36 -0.21
C LEU A 87 -12.18 -28.45 0.99
N GLN A 88 -12.61 -27.21 0.73
CA GLN A 88 -13.02 -26.29 1.80
C GLN A 88 -14.27 -26.78 2.53
N GLN A 89 -15.27 -27.31 1.81
CA GLN A 89 -16.48 -27.83 2.44
C GLN A 89 -16.18 -29.01 3.36
N ASP A 90 -15.34 -29.95 2.90
CA ASP A 90 -14.92 -31.11 3.67
C ASP A 90 -14.18 -30.69 4.96
N GLU A 91 -13.38 -29.61 4.91
CA GLU A 91 -12.73 -29.04 6.09
C GLU A 91 -13.72 -28.37 7.05
N ILE A 92 -14.67 -27.59 6.52
CA ILE A 92 -15.74 -26.93 7.30
C ILE A 92 -16.61 -27.95 8.01
N ASP A 93 -17.03 -29.01 7.31
CA ASP A 93 -17.90 -30.06 7.86
C ASP A 93 -17.20 -30.84 8.99
N ARG A 94 -15.87 -30.98 8.89
CA ARG A 94 -15.03 -31.65 9.90
C ARG A 94 -14.61 -30.75 11.06
N ALA A 95 -14.87 -29.45 11.01
CA ALA A 95 -14.43 -28.51 12.04
C ALA A 95 -15.00 -28.89 13.41
N ALA A 96 -14.22 -28.76 14.48
CA ALA A 96 -14.68 -29.11 15.83
C ALA A 96 -15.66 -28.06 16.40
N ILE A 97 -15.45 -26.79 16.06
CA ILE A 97 -16.15 -25.64 16.64
C ILE A 97 -17.42 -25.31 15.82
N PRO A 98 -18.60 -25.16 16.45
CA PRO A 98 -19.86 -24.87 15.74
C PRO A 98 -19.83 -23.60 14.87
N THR A 99 -19.12 -22.56 15.31
CA THR A 99 -18.95 -21.32 14.54
C THR A 99 -18.15 -21.53 13.26
N ASP A 100 -17.21 -22.48 13.25
CA ASP A 100 -16.42 -22.80 12.06
C ASP A 100 -17.22 -23.64 11.07
N ARG A 101 -18.09 -24.54 11.55
CA ARG A 101 -19.06 -25.29 10.72
C ARG A 101 -20.09 -24.39 10.05
N ALA A 102 -20.39 -23.22 10.62
CA ALA A 102 -21.32 -22.26 10.05
C ALA A 102 -20.70 -21.43 8.90
N ARG A 103 -19.38 -21.53 8.67
CA ARG A 103 -18.69 -20.83 7.58
C ARG A 103 -19.11 -21.41 6.23
N ARG A 104 -18.84 -20.66 5.16
CA ARG A 104 -19.07 -21.10 3.78
C ARG A 104 -17.75 -21.11 3.01
N PRO A 105 -17.58 -22.04 2.03
CA PRO A 105 -16.44 -22.02 1.14
C PRO A 105 -16.27 -20.66 0.47
N LEU A 106 -15.05 -20.15 0.48
CA LEU A 106 -14.70 -18.86 -0.07
C LEU A 106 -14.16 -19.01 -1.50
N ARG A 107 -14.53 -18.08 -2.37
CA ARG A 107 -13.90 -17.93 -3.69
C ARG A 107 -12.57 -17.20 -3.56
N LEU A 108 -11.63 -17.49 -4.45
CA LEU A 108 -10.43 -16.67 -4.60
C LEU A 108 -10.82 -15.29 -5.14
N VAL A 109 -10.09 -14.28 -4.69
CA VAL A 109 -10.21 -12.90 -5.17
C VAL A 109 -9.17 -12.72 -6.26
N SER A 110 -9.58 -12.30 -7.47
CA SER A 110 -8.61 -11.88 -8.49
C SER A 110 -8.25 -10.44 -8.26
N ASP A 111 -6.99 -10.13 -8.53
CA ASP A 111 -6.52 -8.78 -8.67
C ASP A 111 -6.96 -8.16 -10.02
N ASN A 112 -6.89 -6.84 -10.06
CA ASN A 112 -6.92 -6.02 -11.25
C ASN A 112 -5.51 -5.46 -11.42
N GLU A 113 -4.86 -5.85 -12.51
CA GLU A 113 -3.44 -5.64 -12.86
C GLU A 113 -2.94 -4.19 -12.67
N THR A 114 -3.86 -3.23 -12.66
CA THR A 114 -3.55 -1.80 -12.55
C THR A 114 -3.59 -1.24 -11.12
N ARG A 115 -4.14 -1.98 -10.14
CA ARG A 115 -4.47 -1.46 -8.79
C ARG A 115 -3.91 -2.34 -7.66
N TRP A 116 -2.92 -1.82 -6.94
CA TRP A 116 -2.23 -2.53 -5.84
C TRP A 116 -3.17 -3.00 -4.71
N LEU A 117 -4.26 -2.28 -4.40
CA LEU A 117 -5.25 -2.72 -3.40
C LEU A 117 -5.90 -4.06 -3.76
N SER A 118 -6.15 -4.29 -5.05
CA SER A 118 -6.72 -5.56 -5.50
C SER A 118 -5.72 -6.72 -5.37
N GLN A 119 -4.43 -6.43 -5.55
CA GLN A 119 -3.36 -7.40 -5.28
C GLN A 119 -3.27 -7.70 -3.78
N LEU A 120 -3.35 -6.69 -2.90
CA LEU A 120 -3.46 -6.91 -1.45
C LEU A 120 -4.64 -7.83 -1.10
N TYR A 121 -5.83 -7.60 -1.67
CA TYR A 121 -7.01 -8.43 -1.39
C TYR A 121 -6.87 -9.86 -1.93
N MET A 122 -6.22 -10.04 -3.08
CA MET A 122 -5.85 -11.37 -3.57
C MET A 122 -4.90 -12.07 -2.59
N ILE A 123 -3.84 -11.39 -2.14
CA ILE A 123 -2.85 -11.92 -1.20
C ILE A 123 -3.52 -12.33 0.11
N ARG A 124 -4.30 -11.44 0.74
CA ARG A 124 -5.05 -11.75 1.97
C ARG A 124 -5.95 -12.97 1.82
N ARG A 125 -6.69 -13.05 0.71
CA ARG A 125 -7.57 -14.20 0.44
C ARG A 125 -6.78 -15.48 0.25
N ALA A 126 -5.65 -15.43 -0.43
CA ALA A 126 -4.79 -16.59 -0.66
C ALA A 126 -4.15 -17.08 0.64
N LEU A 127 -3.66 -16.18 1.49
CA LEU A 127 -3.10 -16.52 2.80
C LEU A 127 -4.15 -17.20 3.70
N LEU A 128 -5.37 -16.68 3.72
CA LEU A 128 -6.49 -17.31 4.43
C LEU A 128 -6.80 -18.73 3.92
N LEU A 129 -6.58 -18.97 2.63
CA LEU A 129 -6.89 -20.24 1.95
C LEU A 129 -5.65 -21.07 1.63
N LYS A 130 -4.50 -20.81 2.29
CA LYS A 130 -3.20 -21.43 2.01
C LYS A 130 -3.29 -22.97 2.05
N ILE A 131 -3.93 -23.52 3.08
CA ILE A 131 -4.05 -24.98 3.27
C ILE A 131 -4.90 -25.62 2.15
N PRO A 132 -6.15 -25.19 1.91
CA PRO A 132 -6.93 -25.67 0.78
C PRO A 132 -6.25 -25.52 -0.58
N LEU A 133 -5.49 -24.44 -0.81
CA LEU A 133 -4.77 -24.21 -2.06
C LEU A 133 -3.63 -25.22 -2.26
N LYS A 134 -2.84 -25.49 -1.22
CA LYS A 134 -1.79 -26.52 -1.27
C LYS A 134 -2.39 -27.90 -1.54
N MET A 135 -3.46 -28.26 -0.83
CA MET A 135 -4.14 -29.54 -1.03
C MET A 135 -4.73 -29.68 -2.44
N LEU A 136 -5.29 -28.59 -2.99
CA LEU A 136 -5.80 -28.58 -4.35
C LEU A 136 -4.72 -28.94 -5.38
N LEU A 137 -3.51 -28.41 -5.24
CA LEU A 137 -2.41 -28.68 -6.17
C LEU A 137 -1.93 -30.13 -6.10
N VAL A 138 -1.80 -30.69 -4.89
CA VAL A 138 -1.47 -32.11 -4.70
C VAL A 138 -2.50 -32.99 -5.40
N VAL A 139 -3.77 -32.78 -5.09
CA VAL A 139 -4.86 -33.59 -5.62
C VAL A 139 -5.04 -33.38 -7.13
N ALA A 140 -4.85 -32.17 -7.64
CA ALA A 140 -4.88 -31.89 -9.08
C ALA A 140 -3.73 -32.58 -9.82
N ARG A 141 -2.55 -32.69 -9.17
CA ARG A 141 -1.40 -33.41 -9.72
C ARG A 141 -1.66 -34.91 -9.80
N GLU A 142 -2.16 -35.50 -8.72
CA GLU A 142 -2.50 -36.92 -8.66
C GLU A 142 -3.50 -37.33 -9.74
N ASP A 143 -4.57 -36.54 -9.92
CA ASP A 143 -5.56 -36.77 -10.97
C ASP A 143 -4.95 -36.70 -12.37
N TRP A 144 -4.12 -35.68 -12.62
CA TRP A 144 -3.48 -35.52 -13.92
C TRP A 144 -2.50 -36.66 -14.22
N ASP A 145 -1.73 -37.09 -13.22
CA ASP A 145 -0.81 -38.23 -13.33
C ASP A 145 -1.60 -39.52 -13.58
N HIS A 146 -2.73 -39.74 -12.91
CA HIS A 146 -3.59 -40.89 -13.12
C HIS A 146 -4.15 -40.94 -14.55
N GLU A 147 -4.64 -39.81 -15.07
CA GLU A 147 -5.20 -39.70 -16.42
C GLU A 147 -4.15 -39.85 -17.53
N ASN A 148 -2.90 -39.50 -17.26
CA ASN A 148 -1.81 -39.51 -18.24
C ASN A 148 -0.80 -40.66 -18.03
N ARG A 149 -1.08 -41.58 -17.10
CA ARG A 149 -0.23 -42.74 -16.81
C ARG A 149 -0.30 -43.77 -17.95
N SER A 150 0.85 -44.28 -18.37
CA SER A 150 0.91 -45.43 -19.28
C SER A 150 0.44 -46.70 -18.59
N LYS A 151 -0.54 -47.40 -19.19
CA LYS A 151 -1.00 -48.71 -18.70
C LYS A 151 0.11 -49.77 -18.72
N ARG A 152 1.11 -49.64 -19.60
CA ARG A 152 2.20 -50.62 -19.76
C ARG A 152 3.35 -50.42 -18.78
N THR A 153 3.70 -49.18 -18.47
CA THR A 153 4.89 -48.87 -17.64
C THR A 153 4.54 -48.27 -16.28
N GLY A 154 3.28 -47.92 -16.03
CA GLY A 154 2.83 -47.31 -14.77
C GLY A 154 3.38 -45.89 -14.54
N ARG A 155 4.09 -45.30 -15.50
CA ARG A 155 4.67 -43.96 -15.42
C ARG A 155 4.04 -43.03 -16.47
N VAL A 156 4.10 -41.72 -16.21
CA VAL A 156 3.69 -40.71 -17.19
C VAL A 156 4.79 -40.57 -18.25
N PRO A 157 4.50 -40.71 -19.56
CA PRO A 157 5.49 -40.53 -20.61
C PRO A 157 6.02 -39.10 -20.68
N SER A 158 7.31 -38.91 -21.02
CA SER A 158 7.94 -37.59 -21.13
C SER A 158 7.21 -36.63 -22.09
N ALA A 159 6.66 -37.16 -23.19
CA ALA A 159 5.86 -36.37 -24.15
C ALA A 159 4.59 -35.75 -23.54
N LYS A 160 4.04 -36.34 -22.47
CA LYS A 160 2.88 -35.81 -21.74
C LYS A 160 3.29 -34.77 -20.71
N LEU A 161 4.46 -34.93 -20.07
CA LEU A 161 5.01 -33.95 -19.12
C LEU A 161 5.28 -32.58 -19.77
N ILE A 162 5.63 -32.55 -21.05
CA ILE A 162 5.76 -31.28 -21.81
C ILE A 162 4.42 -30.52 -21.91
N LYS A 163 3.29 -31.24 -21.88
CA LYS A 163 1.93 -30.67 -21.98
C LYS A 163 1.30 -30.41 -20.62
N LEU A 164 2.12 -30.28 -19.58
CA LEU A 164 1.64 -30.05 -18.23
C LEU A 164 0.89 -28.70 -18.15
N PRO A 165 -0.31 -28.66 -17.55
CA PRO A 165 -1.03 -27.41 -17.32
C PRO A 165 -0.20 -26.43 -16.49
N ARG A 166 -0.32 -25.12 -16.76
CA ARG A 166 0.48 -24.06 -16.13
C ARG A 166 0.54 -24.18 -14.60
N TYR A 167 -0.59 -24.35 -13.95
CA TYR A 167 -0.71 -24.49 -12.47
C TYR A 167 -0.01 -25.71 -11.87
N LEU A 168 0.43 -26.69 -12.66
CA LEU A 168 1.19 -27.86 -12.19
C LEU A 168 2.68 -27.77 -12.52
N ARG A 169 3.11 -26.75 -13.26
CA ARG A 169 4.52 -26.57 -13.61
C ARG A 169 5.29 -26.01 -12.44
N GLU A 170 6.51 -26.49 -12.25
CA GLU A 170 7.35 -26.17 -11.10
C GLU A 170 7.62 -24.66 -10.98
N GLU A 171 7.77 -23.96 -12.11
CA GLU A 171 7.98 -22.50 -12.11
C GLU A 171 6.81 -21.69 -11.52
N ASN A 172 5.59 -22.26 -11.47
CA ASN A 172 4.38 -21.62 -10.93
C ASN A 172 4.05 -22.08 -9.49
N HIS A 173 4.85 -22.97 -8.90
CA HIS A 173 4.59 -23.43 -7.54
C HIS A 173 4.98 -22.38 -6.50
N LEU A 174 4.05 -22.09 -5.59
CA LEU A 174 4.30 -21.29 -4.39
C LEU A 174 4.96 -22.16 -3.32
N LEU A 175 6.27 -22.05 -3.20
CA LEU A 175 7.09 -22.68 -2.17
C LEU A 175 6.83 -22.02 -0.80
N ASP A 176 7.30 -22.64 0.28
CA ASP A 176 7.10 -22.08 1.63
C ASP A 176 7.69 -20.67 1.77
N ASN A 177 8.85 -20.43 1.16
CA ASN A 177 9.43 -19.10 1.11
C ASN A 177 8.55 -18.08 0.36
N ASP A 178 7.95 -18.47 -0.77
CA ASP A 178 7.01 -17.60 -1.49
C ASP A 178 5.83 -17.20 -0.58
N TRP A 179 5.32 -18.13 0.23
CA TRP A 179 4.25 -17.84 1.19
C TRP A 179 4.68 -16.92 2.34
N GLU A 180 5.91 -17.04 2.82
CA GLU A 180 6.47 -16.10 3.81
C GLU A 180 6.57 -14.68 3.22
N VAL A 181 7.13 -14.55 2.02
CA VAL A 181 7.22 -13.26 1.32
C VAL A 181 5.83 -12.64 1.11
N LEU A 182 4.83 -13.44 0.73
CA LEU A 182 3.45 -12.97 0.60
C LEU A 182 2.87 -12.44 1.92
N ARG A 183 3.23 -13.03 3.08
CA ARG A 183 2.81 -12.50 4.40
C ARG A 183 3.48 -11.18 4.72
N HIS A 184 4.77 -11.04 4.44
CA HIS A 184 5.47 -9.77 4.65
C HIS A 184 4.94 -8.66 3.74
N LEU A 185 4.67 -8.98 2.46
CA LEU A 185 4.01 -8.05 1.54
C LEU A 185 2.63 -7.65 2.03
N GLU A 186 1.82 -8.60 2.53
CA GLU A 186 0.51 -8.30 3.13
C GLU A 186 0.64 -7.34 4.32
N SER A 187 1.65 -7.55 5.17
CA SER A 187 1.91 -6.69 6.33
C SER A 187 2.28 -5.26 5.90
N ILE A 188 3.20 -5.10 4.94
CA ILE A 188 3.60 -3.78 4.41
C ILE A 188 2.41 -3.09 3.75
N LEU A 189 1.73 -3.77 2.83
CA LEU A 189 0.63 -3.21 2.06
C LEU A 189 -0.58 -2.87 2.95
N THR A 190 -0.76 -3.53 4.08
CA THR A 190 -1.76 -3.15 5.08
C THR A 190 -1.48 -1.76 5.64
N ILE A 191 -0.22 -1.42 5.89
CA ILE A 191 0.18 -0.08 6.35
C ILE A 191 -0.12 0.94 5.25
N PHE A 192 0.22 0.62 4.00
CA PHE A 192 -0.14 1.46 2.85
C PHE A 192 -1.65 1.68 2.73
N GLU A 193 -2.46 0.63 2.99
CA GLU A 193 -3.91 0.71 2.92
C GLU A 193 -4.46 1.61 4.02
N THR A 194 -3.93 1.50 5.24
CA THR A 194 -4.27 2.39 6.35
C THR A 194 -3.99 3.84 5.96
N VAL A 195 -2.80 4.15 5.43
CA VAL A 195 -2.45 5.53 5.06
C VAL A 195 -3.33 6.07 3.93
N VAL A 196 -3.59 5.29 2.89
CA VAL A 196 -4.50 5.73 1.81
C VAL A 196 -5.91 5.96 2.34
N LYS A 197 -6.47 5.03 3.12
CA LYS A 197 -7.82 5.19 3.69
C LYS A 197 -7.92 6.38 4.63
N THR A 198 -6.85 6.68 5.36
CA THR A 198 -6.80 7.87 6.20
C THR A 198 -6.80 9.16 5.37
N LEU A 199 -6.13 9.16 4.22
CA LEU A 199 -5.89 10.35 3.41
C LEU A 199 -6.86 10.55 2.22
N GLU A 200 -7.72 9.58 1.90
CA GLU A 200 -8.67 9.65 0.77
C GLU A 200 -9.97 10.45 1.07
N GLY A 201 -10.06 11.08 2.24
CA GLY A 201 -11.23 11.87 2.65
C GLY A 201 -11.22 13.33 2.18
N ASP A 202 -12.25 14.08 2.59
CA ASP A 202 -12.48 15.49 2.22
C ASP A 202 -12.28 16.48 3.39
N GLY A 203 -11.65 16.04 4.47
CA GLY A 203 -11.39 16.83 5.67
C GLY A 203 -12.63 17.14 6.52
N LYS A 204 -13.83 16.70 6.11
CA LYS A 204 -15.07 16.99 6.86
C LYS A 204 -15.22 16.06 8.05
N VAL A 205 -15.46 16.67 9.21
CA VAL A 205 -15.78 15.96 10.45
C VAL A 205 -17.12 15.26 10.29
N ARG A 206 -17.16 13.96 10.59
CA ARG A 206 -18.38 13.16 10.57
C ARG A 206 -18.44 12.28 11.80
N ASP A 207 -19.64 12.13 12.34
CA ASP A 207 -19.93 11.18 13.40
C ASP A 207 -20.19 9.80 12.81
N ARG A 208 -19.34 8.83 13.15
CA ARG A 208 -19.53 7.42 12.79
C ARG A 208 -19.33 6.56 14.03
N GLN A 209 -20.36 5.79 14.39
CA GLN A 209 -20.29 4.77 15.45
C GLN A 209 -19.67 5.28 16.77
N GLY A 210 -20.07 6.47 17.23
CA GLY A 210 -19.60 7.05 18.49
C GLY A 210 -18.24 7.76 18.42
N TRP A 211 -17.66 7.90 17.23
CA TRP A 211 -16.46 8.69 16.98
C TRP A 211 -16.73 9.85 16.03
N SER A 212 -16.27 11.04 16.41
CA SER A 212 -16.28 12.26 15.58
C SER A 212 -14.88 12.51 15.06
N GLY A 213 -14.68 12.46 13.75
CA GLY A 213 -13.40 12.85 13.17
C GLY A 213 -13.44 13.04 11.66
N SER A 214 -12.33 13.54 11.12
CA SER A 214 -12.16 13.84 9.71
C SER A 214 -11.09 12.95 9.10
N TYR A 215 -11.25 12.64 7.81
CA TYR A 215 -10.28 11.92 6.99
C TYR A 215 -9.82 12.83 5.85
N GLY A 216 -8.61 12.62 5.34
CA GLY A 216 -8.06 13.43 4.25
C GLY A 216 -7.56 14.80 4.70
N ASN A 217 -7.12 14.94 5.94
CA ASN A 217 -6.58 16.20 6.40
C ASN A 217 -5.16 16.42 5.87
N VAL A 218 -4.82 17.67 5.56
CA VAL A 218 -3.50 18.01 4.99
C VAL A 218 -2.36 17.73 5.98
N TRP A 219 -2.59 17.93 7.28
CA TRP A 219 -1.59 17.66 8.32
C TRP A 219 -1.27 16.15 8.46
N ASP A 220 -2.20 15.26 8.09
CA ASP A 220 -1.99 13.81 8.14
C ASP A 220 -1.00 13.33 7.06
N VAL A 221 -0.70 14.15 6.04
CA VAL A 221 0.17 13.76 4.92
C VAL A 221 1.60 13.53 5.39
N VAL A 222 2.16 14.45 6.18
CA VAL A 222 3.53 14.33 6.72
C VAL A 222 3.62 13.10 7.62
N LEU A 223 2.63 12.90 8.50
CA LEU A 223 2.53 11.74 9.39
C LEU A 223 2.49 10.42 8.61
N GLY A 224 1.72 10.39 7.51
CA GLY A 224 1.63 9.23 6.64
C GLY A 224 2.97 8.88 5.98
N PHE A 225 3.75 9.86 5.53
CA PHE A 225 5.08 9.63 4.98
C PHE A 225 6.05 9.08 6.03
N GLU A 226 6.10 9.69 7.21
CA GLU A 226 6.95 9.24 8.32
C GLU A 226 6.65 7.79 8.70
N LEU A 227 5.35 7.44 8.82
CA LEU A 227 4.93 6.06 9.11
C LEU A 227 5.39 5.08 8.02
N LEU A 228 5.16 5.40 6.74
CA LEU A 228 5.50 4.49 5.63
C LEU A 228 7.02 4.31 5.50
N LEU A 229 7.80 5.38 5.58
CA LEU A 229 9.26 5.33 5.48
C LEU A 229 9.85 4.53 6.64
N SER A 230 9.40 4.80 7.88
CA SER A 230 9.89 4.12 9.07
C SER A 230 9.61 2.63 9.02
N LYS A 231 8.38 2.26 8.64
CA LYS A 231 8.01 0.85 8.50
C LYS A 231 8.79 0.15 7.40
N LEU A 232 9.03 0.81 6.27
CA LEU A 232 9.86 0.22 5.21
C LEU A 232 11.31 0.02 5.67
N GLU A 233 11.88 0.88 6.50
CA GLU A 233 13.20 0.65 7.11
C GLU A 233 13.23 -0.58 8.03
N GLU A 234 12.20 -0.78 8.85
CA GLU A 234 12.05 -2.02 9.64
C GLU A 234 12.03 -3.25 8.72
N PHE A 235 11.31 -3.19 7.60
CA PHE A 235 11.26 -4.28 6.63
C PHE A 235 12.55 -4.47 5.83
N LYS A 236 13.37 -3.43 5.64
CA LYS A 236 14.73 -3.58 5.05
C LYS A 236 15.59 -4.47 5.93
N LEU A 237 15.58 -4.23 7.25
CA LEU A 237 16.32 -5.05 8.23
C LEU A 237 15.79 -6.48 8.27
N LEU A 238 14.46 -6.65 8.24
CA LEU A 238 13.84 -7.97 8.21
C LEU A 238 14.24 -8.77 6.95
N ALA A 239 14.31 -8.09 5.80
CA ALA A 239 14.63 -8.72 4.53
C ALA A 239 16.03 -9.36 4.51
N GLU A 240 16.98 -8.91 5.33
CA GLU A 240 18.32 -9.51 5.44
C GLU A 240 18.28 -10.96 5.96
N GLY A 241 17.25 -11.32 6.74
CA GLY A 241 17.09 -12.65 7.32
C GLY A 241 16.27 -13.64 6.50
N LEU A 242 15.71 -13.22 5.35
CA LEU A 242 14.84 -14.09 4.53
C LEU A 242 15.66 -14.95 3.56
N PRO A 243 15.31 -16.24 3.36
CA PRO A 243 15.86 -17.04 2.26
C PRO A 243 15.44 -16.42 0.92
N ASP A 244 16.35 -16.34 -0.05
CA ASP A 244 16.07 -15.73 -1.37
C ASP A 244 15.41 -14.33 -1.29
N PRO A 245 16.05 -13.36 -0.62
CA PRO A 245 15.44 -12.07 -0.29
C PRO A 245 15.47 -11.08 -1.45
N GLU A 246 16.10 -11.40 -2.59
CA GLU A 246 16.48 -10.42 -3.59
C GLU A 246 15.27 -9.64 -4.14
N HIS A 247 14.25 -10.36 -4.60
CA HIS A 247 13.01 -9.76 -5.10
C HIS A 247 12.32 -8.86 -4.06
N PHE A 248 12.17 -9.35 -2.84
CA PHE A 248 11.48 -8.65 -1.76
C PHE A 248 12.27 -7.42 -1.29
N ARG A 249 13.59 -7.58 -1.07
CA ARG A 249 14.50 -6.52 -0.64
C ARG A 249 14.58 -5.40 -1.67
N ILE A 250 14.70 -5.73 -2.96
CA ILE A 250 14.69 -4.75 -4.05
C ILE A 250 13.36 -3.98 -4.04
N GLY A 251 12.24 -4.69 -3.95
CA GLY A 251 10.91 -4.05 -3.88
C GLY A 251 10.78 -3.08 -2.71
N VAL A 252 11.20 -3.48 -1.50
CA VAL A 252 11.18 -2.62 -0.30
C VAL A 252 12.04 -1.37 -0.49
N ASN A 253 13.25 -1.51 -1.03
CA ASN A 253 14.14 -0.38 -1.30
C ASN A 253 13.54 0.58 -2.33
N LEU A 254 13.04 0.09 -3.46
CA LEU A 254 12.42 0.92 -4.49
C LEU A 254 11.17 1.65 -3.98
N ALA A 255 10.36 1.00 -3.15
CA ALA A 255 9.21 1.63 -2.52
C ALA A 255 9.62 2.75 -1.56
N TRP A 256 10.67 2.51 -0.76
CA TRP A 256 11.23 3.51 0.14
C TRP A 256 11.78 4.70 -0.64
N GLU A 257 12.62 4.47 -1.64
CA GLU A 257 13.18 5.53 -2.50
C GLU A 257 12.09 6.35 -3.18
N LYS A 258 11.01 5.70 -3.63
CA LYS A 258 9.87 6.38 -4.23
C LYS A 258 9.16 7.28 -3.23
N LEU A 259 8.88 6.81 -2.03
CA LEU A 259 8.30 7.64 -0.98
C LEU A 259 9.25 8.77 -0.60
N ASP A 260 10.55 8.50 -0.60
CA ASP A 260 11.57 9.46 -0.23
C ASP A 260 11.57 10.67 -1.18
N ILE A 261 11.63 10.41 -2.48
CA ILE A 261 11.57 11.44 -3.52
C ILE A 261 10.34 12.33 -3.33
N TYR A 262 9.17 11.75 -3.06
CA TYR A 262 7.95 12.54 -2.92
C TYR A 262 7.82 13.24 -1.57
N TYR A 263 8.44 12.68 -0.53
CA TYR A 263 8.49 13.33 0.77
C TYR A 263 9.41 14.56 0.74
N GLN A 264 10.53 14.51 0.02
CA GLN A 264 11.37 15.71 -0.25
C GLN A 264 10.59 16.78 -1.03
N ARG A 265 9.69 16.37 -1.94
CA ARG A 265 8.87 17.30 -2.73
C ARG A 265 7.79 18.01 -1.92
N LEU A 266 7.55 17.65 -0.65
CA LEU A 266 6.65 18.43 0.21
C LEU A 266 7.20 19.84 0.48
N ASP A 267 8.53 20.01 0.42
CA ASP A 267 9.21 21.31 0.52
C ASP A 267 8.76 22.32 -0.55
N GLU A 268 8.19 21.85 -1.67
CA GLU A 268 7.73 22.72 -2.74
C GLU A 268 6.38 23.39 -2.44
N THR A 269 5.63 22.92 -1.44
CA THR A 269 4.28 23.40 -1.14
C THR A 269 4.12 23.56 0.37
N PRO A 270 4.23 24.79 0.91
CA PRO A 270 4.28 25.05 2.35
C PRO A 270 3.08 24.50 3.16
N ILE A 271 1.92 24.32 2.52
CA ILE A 271 0.67 23.91 3.17
C ILE A 271 0.81 22.66 4.05
N TYR A 272 1.69 21.72 3.69
CA TYR A 272 1.90 20.49 4.47
C TYR A 272 2.51 20.78 5.84
N TYR A 273 3.51 21.67 5.90
CA TYR A 273 4.16 22.07 7.15
C TYR A 273 3.30 23.08 7.91
N THR A 274 2.67 24.04 7.21
CA THR A 274 1.77 25.01 7.83
C THR A 274 0.60 24.32 8.53
N ALA A 275 -0.05 23.35 7.87
CA ALA A 275 -1.18 22.63 8.44
C ALA A 275 -0.79 21.87 9.72
N LEU A 276 0.38 21.21 9.71
CA LEU A 276 0.85 20.44 10.87
C LEU A 276 1.34 21.35 12.02
N ALA A 277 2.04 22.44 11.70
CA ALA A 277 2.52 23.42 12.69
C ALA A 277 1.38 24.20 13.37
N LEU A 278 0.26 24.43 12.66
CA LEU A 278 -0.93 25.05 13.23
C LEU A 278 -1.84 24.04 13.94
N HIS A 279 -1.60 22.73 13.79
CA HIS A 279 -2.42 21.71 14.43
C HIS A 279 -2.19 21.73 15.96
N PRO A 280 -3.23 21.95 16.79
CA PRO A 280 -3.06 22.18 18.23
C PRO A 280 -2.40 21.04 19.01
N ALA A 281 -2.54 19.80 18.55
CA ALA A 281 -1.95 18.64 19.20
C ALA A 281 -0.47 18.39 18.81
N TYR A 282 -0.02 18.89 17.66
CA TYR A 282 1.32 18.62 17.13
C TYR A 282 2.23 19.83 17.28
N ARG A 283 1.88 20.93 16.61
CA ARG A 283 2.63 22.19 16.62
C ARG A 283 4.11 21.97 16.24
N TRP A 284 4.97 22.91 16.61
CA TRP A 284 6.42 22.78 16.42
C TRP A 284 7.06 21.68 17.28
N ASP A 285 6.41 21.28 18.38
CA ASP A 285 6.89 20.21 19.27
C ASP A 285 7.05 18.89 18.51
N TRP A 286 6.09 18.55 17.65
CA TRP A 286 6.16 17.36 16.80
C TRP A 286 7.40 17.35 15.89
N PHE A 287 7.71 18.47 15.24
CA PHE A 287 8.87 18.57 14.36
C PHE A 287 10.17 18.42 15.15
N ASN A 288 10.26 19.05 16.33
CA ASN A 288 11.43 18.95 17.18
C ASN A 288 11.67 17.51 17.67
N GLU A 289 10.61 16.74 17.92
CA GLU A 289 10.72 15.35 18.35
C GLU A 289 11.08 14.41 17.18
N ILE A 290 10.33 14.48 16.07
CA ILE A 290 10.48 13.55 14.95
C ILE A 290 11.71 13.87 14.10
N TRP A 291 12.02 15.15 13.90
CA TRP A 291 13.20 15.60 13.16
C TRP A 291 14.36 16.02 14.08
N GLN A 292 14.44 15.46 15.29
CA GLN A 292 15.48 15.80 16.27
C GLN A 292 16.92 15.68 15.73
N LEU A 293 17.16 14.77 14.78
CA LEU A 293 18.48 14.57 14.14
C LEU A 293 18.68 15.40 12.85
N LYS A 294 17.70 16.23 12.47
CA LYS A 294 17.66 17.02 11.23
C LYS A 294 17.24 18.46 11.52
N PRO A 295 17.99 19.22 12.33
CA PRO A 295 17.65 20.60 12.68
C PRO A 295 17.48 21.50 11.45
N GLU A 296 18.22 21.24 10.38
CA GLU A 296 18.12 21.96 9.11
C GLU A 296 16.75 21.80 8.43
N TRP A 297 16.05 20.68 8.62
CA TRP A 297 14.68 20.50 8.12
C TRP A 297 13.68 21.31 8.92
N ILE A 298 13.86 21.38 10.24
CA ILE A 298 13.01 22.19 11.13
C ILE A 298 13.13 23.67 10.76
N GLU A 299 14.36 24.17 10.57
CA GLU A 299 14.59 25.56 10.20
C GLU A 299 14.03 25.87 8.80
N LYS A 300 14.17 24.95 7.84
CA LYS A 300 13.55 25.08 6.52
C LYS A 300 12.02 25.13 6.61
N ALA A 301 11.39 24.25 7.38
CA ALA A 301 9.93 24.26 7.57
C ALA A 301 9.45 25.55 8.24
N LYS A 302 10.15 26.04 9.27
CA LYS A 302 9.86 27.34 9.90
C LYS A 302 9.96 28.48 8.88
N ALA A 303 11.01 28.50 8.07
CA ALA A 303 11.20 29.53 7.04
C ALA A 303 10.04 29.51 6.02
N LEU A 304 9.65 28.33 5.52
CA LEU A 304 8.52 28.17 4.59
C LEU A 304 7.20 28.66 5.20
N VAL A 305 6.92 28.28 6.45
CA VAL A 305 5.68 28.70 7.15
C VAL A 305 5.70 30.21 7.41
N HIS A 306 6.83 30.77 7.81
CA HIS A 306 7.01 32.19 8.06
C HIS A 306 6.86 33.02 6.78
N GLU A 307 7.44 32.57 5.66
CA GLU A 307 7.34 33.24 4.36
C GLU A 307 5.87 33.35 3.91
N VAL A 308 5.11 32.27 4.01
CA VAL A 308 3.67 32.30 3.69
C VAL A 308 2.91 33.25 4.62
N TRP A 309 3.21 33.23 5.92
CA TRP A 309 2.58 34.15 6.87
C TRP A 309 2.84 35.62 6.48
N VAL A 310 4.09 35.99 6.23
CA VAL A 310 4.47 37.37 5.88
C VAL A 310 3.86 37.79 4.55
N ALA A 311 3.94 36.94 3.52
CA ALA A 311 3.48 37.28 2.18
C ALA A 311 1.95 37.38 2.07
N ASP A 312 1.22 36.40 2.62
CA ASP A 312 -0.20 36.22 2.35
C ASP A 312 -1.11 36.68 3.50
N TYR A 313 -0.62 36.75 4.75
CA TYR A 313 -1.49 36.89 5.92
C TYR A 313 -1.15 38.04 6.88
N ALA A 314 0.12 38.44 7.02
CA ALA A 314 0.57 39.40 8.04
C ALA A 314 -0.07 40.79 7.90
N HIS A 315 -0.51 41.14 6.69
CA HIS A 315 -1.09 42.44 6.37
C HIS A 315 -2.62 42.43 6.25
N LEU A 316 -3.27 41.29 6.51
CA LEU A 316 -4.72 41.20 6.45
C LEU A 316 -5.38 42.00 7.59
N ASP A 317 -6.35 42.86 7.25
CA ASP A 317 -7.18 43.51 8.26
C ASP A 317 -8.20 42.51 8.82
N ILE A 318 -7.79 41.81 9.87
CA ILE A 318 -8.61 40.81 10.57
C ILE A 318 -9.95 41.41 11.01
N ARG A 319 -10.01 42.70 11.37
CA ARG A 319 -11.25 43.35 11.84
C ARG A 319 -12.22 43.61 10.69
N ALA A 320 -11.73 43.87 9.48
CA ALA A 320 -12.57 43.96 8.30
C ALA A 320 -13.12 42.59 7.89
N ILE A 321 -12.25 41.57 7.87
CA ILE A 321 -12.61 40.18 7.52
C ILE A 321 -13.61 39.59 8.51
N SER A 322 -13.39 39.76 9.82
CA SER A 322 -14.34 39.26 10.83
C SER A 322 -15.71 39.93 10.75
N ARG A 323 -15.81 41.18 10.28
CA ARG A 323 -17.09 41.87 10.06
C ARG A 323 -17.86 41.34 8.84
N GLU A 324 -17.15 40.84 7.83
CA GLU A 324 -17.76 40.16 6.67
C GLU A 324 -18.17 38.72 7.00
N SER A 325 -17.34 37.96 7.73
CA SER A 325 -17.63 36.57 8.14
C SER A 325 -18.68 36.45 9.25
N ALA A 326 -18.83 37.45 10.11
CA ALA A 326 -19.89 37.48 11.14
C ALA A 326 -21.31 37.57 10.56
N ARG A 327 -21.45 37.75 9.23
CA ARG A 327 -22.76 37.65 8.56
C ARG A 327 -23.16 36.21 8.21
N SER A 328 -22.29 35.20 8.39
CA SER A 328 -22.58 33.84 7.94
C SER A 328 -22.51 32.71 8.98
N ASP A 329 -21.86 32.85 10.15
CA ASP A 329 -21.81 31.76 11.13
C ASP A 329 -21.76 32.29 12.58
N ASP A 330 -22.76 31.90 13.36
CA ASP A 330 -23.01 32.36 14.74
C ASP A 330 -23.02 31.16 15.71
N GLU A 331 -22.07 30.23 15.56
CA GLU A 331 -21.93 29.08 16.48
C GLU A 331 -20.63 29.15 17.30
N PRO A 332 -20.71 29.01 18.64
CA PRO A 332 -19.54 29.01 19.51
C PRO A 332 -18.64 27.78 19.24
N PRO A 333 -17.32 27.90 19.41
CA PRO A 333 -16.40 26.79 19.15
C PRO A 333 -16.72 25.60 20.07
N ALA A 334 -17.00 24.45 19.46
CA ALA A 334 -17.29 23.22 20.18
C ALA A 334 -16.17 22.84 21.17
N LYS A 335 -16.56 22.29 22.32
CA LYS A 335 -15.60 21.77 23.32
C LYS A 335 -14.71 20.72 22.66
N ARG A 336 -13.39 20.89 22.83
CA ARG A 336 -12.36 20.11 22.14
C ARG A 336 -12.39 18.63 22.58
N PRO A 337 -12.73 17.68 21.70
CA PRO A 337 -12.53 16.26 22.01
C PRO A 337 -11.03 15.96 22.13
N ARG A 338 -10.68 14.87 22.84
CA ARG A 338 -9.32 14.31 22.80
C ARG A 338 -8.97 14.01 21.35
N PHE A 339 -7.90 14.60 20.86
CA PHE A 339 -7.41 14.36 19.51
C PHE A 339 -6.97 12.90 19.37
N PHE A 340 -7.44 12.24 18.32
CA PHE A 340 -7.08 10.87 17.96
C PHE A 340 -6.17 10.93 16.74
N ASN A 341 -4.94 10.42 16.87
CA ASN A 341 -4.06 10.24 15.75
C ASN A 341 -4.39 8.90 15.06
N PRO A 342 -4.88 8.91 13.80
CA PRO A 342 -5.23 7.68 13.09
C PRO A 342 -4.04 6.75 12.85
N PHE A 343 -2.80 7.21 13.05
CA PHE A 343 -1.57 6.43 12.86
C PHE A 343 -0.98 5.88 14.18
N GLU A 344 -1.38 6.37 15.35
CA GLU A 344 -0.89 5.91 16.67
C GLU A 344 -1.30 4.47 17.01
N ALA A 345 -2.41 3.98 16.44
CA ALA A 345 -2.85 2.60 16.64
C ALA A 345 -1.87 1.55 16.07
N THR A 346 -0.99 1.97 15.16
CA THR A 346 0.01 1.13 14.47
C THR A 346 1.42 1.26 15.06
N ASP A 347 1.63 2.16 16.03
CA ASP A 347 2.94 2.69 16.44
C ASP A 347 3.45 2.12 17.78
N ARG A 348 3.39 0.79 17.97
CA ARG A 348 3.93 0.11 19.17
C ARG A 348 5.31 -0.53 18.99
N ALA A 349 6.06 -0.17 17.94
CA ALA A 349 7.43 -0.65 17.74
C ALA A 349 8.37 0.52 17.45
N ALA A 350 9.56 0.45 18.06
CA ALA A 350 10.58 1.48 18.20
C ALA A 350 10.72 2.47 17.02
N LYS A 351 10.71 3.76 17.36
CA LYS A 351 11.11 4.88 16.50
C LYS A 351 12.58 4.72 16.08
N LEU A 352 12.84 4.01 14.99
CA LEU A 352 14.14 4.06 14.33
C LEU A 352 14.26 5.43 13.64
N PRO A 353 15.38 6.14 13.82
CA PRO A 353 15.62 7.41 13.13
C PRO A 353 15.76 7.14 11.64
N LEU A 354 14.91 7.78 10.82
CA LEU A 354 15.01 7.74 9.37
C LEU A 354 16.39 8.23 8.92
N VAL A 355 17.15 7.37 8.26
CA VAL A 355 18.43 7.74 7.64
C VAL A 355 18.14 8.00 6.17
N ARG A 356 17.89 9.26 5.80
CA ARG A 356 18.08 9.69 4.42
C ARG A 356 19.56 9.90 4.15
N THR A 357 20.04 9.29 3.08
CA THR A 357 21.29 9.64 2.38
C THR A 357 21.16 10.95 1.65
#